data_AF-A0A917V4V3-F1
#
_entry.id   AF-A0A917V4V3-F1
#
_cell.length_a   1.000
_cell.length_b   1.000
_cell.length_c   1.000
_cell.angle_alpha   90.00
_cell.angle_beta   90.00
_cell.angle_gamma   90.00
#
_symmetry.space_group_name_H-M   'P 1'
#
loop_
_entity.id
_entity.type
_entity.pdbx_description
1 polymer ?
#
loop_
_entity_poly.entity_id
_entity_poly.type
_entity_poly.pdbx_seq_one_letter_code
_entity_poly.pdbx_strand_id
1 'polypeptide(L)'
;MTDQNSRRRAGSTPRANGSARFVARVFGVALLAVGLAPAVMPSAVEATGALDFFRADARHAAPQRVNAPGPVESLFGQPQRVLPTAPTTPEASTSSRRPARVAAGAAGRTMCVRMCDGYYFPVGDLASSRDLPLHDLSCNAGCPGAPTKLFVLAPGEEDISSARAADGMRYADVPMAYSYRTSTDATCSCQGPNQRVADRLDMRHDMTLRRGDIVVTNEGPLVYRGRDGQPEELADFRPFGEAQMASALREKADARLGISARKAIEDAFAEENRLRVDMAEMNVSEMDLSGTTAPDLNLADLAAR
;
A
#
# COMPACT_ATOMS: atom_id res chain seq x y z
N MET A 1 -35.71 59.16 2.43
CA MET A 1 -37.04 59.80 2.54
C MET A 1 -38.02 58.74 2.98
N THR A 2 -38.65 59.04 4.11
CA THR A 2 -39.66 58.32 4.91
C THR A 2 -40.85 57.79 4.12
N ASP A 3 -41.37 56.61 4.48
CA ASP A 3 -42.70 56.56 5.11
C ASP A 3 -42.96 55.25 5.89
N GLN A 4 -43.50 55.41 7.11
CA GLN A 4 -44.04 54.38 8.00
C GLN A 4 -45.53 54.68 8.19
N ASN A 5 -46.42 53.70 7.96
CA ASN A 5 -47.67 53.54 8.73
C ASN A 5 -48.38 52.23 8.31
N SER A 6 -48.43 51.22 9.18
CA SER A 6 -49.47 50.99 10.20
C SER A 6 -50.81 50.49 9.64
N ARG A 7 -51.14 49.23 9.95
CA ARG A 7 -52.43 48.84 10.56
C ARG A 7 -52.37 47.42 11.13
N ARG A 8 -52.77 47.32 12.39
CA ARG A 8 -52.98 46.09 13.19
C ARG A 8 -54.29 45.40 12.81
N ARG A 9 -54.37 44.07 12.97
CA ARG A 9 -55.42 43.37 13.74
C ARG A 9 -55.13 41.86 13.92
N ALA A 10 -55.31 41.42 15.18
CA ALA A 10 -55.82 40.14 15.73
C ALA A 10 -55.70 38.87 14.86
N GLY A 11 -55.21 37.72 15.32
CA GLY A 11 -55.34 37.11 16.66
C GLY A 11 -56.18 35.84 16.53
N SER A 12 -55.53 34.67 16.49
CA SER A 12 -56.17 33.37 16.77
C SER A 12 -55.12 32.30 17.06
N THR A 13 -55.01 31.94 18.33
CA THR A 13 -54.45 30.67 18.79
C THR A 13 -55.32 29.51 18.34
N PRO A 14 -54.75 28.30 18.19
CA PRO A 14 -55.46 27.12 18.67
C PRO A 14 -54.68 26.41 19.78
N ARG A 15 -55.48 26.00 20.74
CA ARG A 15 -55.22 25.26 21.97
C ARG A 15 -54.77 23.83 21.67
N ALA A 16 -53.85 23.33 22.49
CA ALA A 16 -53.56 21.91 22.66
C ALA A 16 -54.76 21.13 23.20
N ASN A 17 -54.88 19.85 22.83
CA ASN A 17 -55.41 18.79 23.69
C ASN A 17 -55.21 17.38 23.10
N GLY A 18 -54.51 16.53 23.86
CA GLY A 18 -54.69 15.07 23.94
C GLY A 18 -54.28 14.26 22.70
N SER A 19 -53.81 13.02 22.78
CA SER A 19 -53.68 12.06 23.86
C SER A 19 -52.73 10.96 23.36
N ALA A 20 -51.92 10.42 24.26
CA ALA A 20 -51.02 9.32 23.97
C ALA A 20 -51.79 8.08 23.48
N ARG A 21 -51.34 7.47 22.39
CA ARG A 21 -51.55 6.05 22.11
C ARG A 21 -50.24 5.44 21.61
N PHE A 22 -49.58 4.76 22.54
CA PHE A 22 -48.52 3.79 22.30
C PHE A 22 -49.04 2.75 21.30
N VAL A 23 -48.43 2.67 20.11
CA VAL A 23 -48.62 1.55 19.20
C VAL A 23 -47.40 0.66 19.31
N ALA A 24 -47.52 -0.40 20.12
CA ALA A 24 -46.58 -1.50 20.14
C ALA A 24 -46.61 -2.20 18.77
N ARG A 25 -45.54 -2.05 17.98
CA ARG A 25 -45.33 -2.88 16.80
C ARG A 25 -44.53 -4.11 17.20
N VAL A 26 -45.24 -5.24 17.22
CA VAL A 26 -44.71 -6.59 17.30
C VAL A 26 -43.72 -6.80 16.14
N PHE A 27 -42.47 -7.07 16.48
CA PHE A 27 -41.47 -7.57 15.54
C PHE A 27 -41.81 -9.01 15.17
N GLY A 28 -42.42 -9.21 14.00
CA GLY A 28 -42.48 -10.50 13.33
C GLY A 28 -41.17 -10.76 12.60
N VAL A 29 -40.37 -11.69 13.12
CA VAL A 29 -39.18 -12.22 12.45
C VAL A 29 -39.66 -13.12 11.30
N ALA A 30 -39.59 -12.60 10.07
CA ALA A 30 -39.76 -13.41 8.86
C ALA A 30 -38.38 -13.97 8.45
N LEU A 31 -38.17 -15.25 8.72
CA LEU A 31 -37.05 -16.04 8.18
C LEU A 31 -37.25 -16.22 6.67
N LEU A 32 -36.61 -15.37 5.86
CA LEU A 32 -36.41 -15.61 4.43
C LEU A 32 -35.10 -16.36 4.24
N ALA A 33 -35.20 -17.67 4.05
CA ALA A 33 -34.13 -18.49 3.50
C ALA A 33 -33.92 -18.12 2.03
N VAL A 34 -32.92 -17.28 1.74
CA VAL A 34 -32.41 -17.04 0.39
C VAL A 34 -31.09 -17.76 0.26
N GLY A 35 -31.03 -18.67 -0.71
CA GLY A 35 -29.93 -19.61 -0.91
C GLY A 35 -28.59 -18.93 -1.17
N LEU A 36 -27.53 -19.55 -0.63
CA LEU A 36 -26.15 -19.25 -0.96
C LEU A 36 -25.88 -19.60 -2.42
N ALA A 37 -25.62 -18.60 -3.25
CA ALA A 37 -24.83 -18.78 -4.48
C ALA A 37 -23.34 -18.86 -4.08
N PRO A 38 -22.56 -19.81 -4.63
CA PRO A 38 -21.12 -19.81 -4.39
C PRO A 38 -20.50 -18.59 -5.03
N ALA A 39 -19.80 -17.79 -4.22
CA ALA A 39 -18.93 -16.73 -4.71
C ALA A 39 -17.84 -17.37 -5.56
N VAL A 40 -17.87 -17.11 -6.87
CA VAL A 40 -16.72 -17.32 -7.75
C VAL A 40 -15.66 -16.34 -7.27
N MET A 41 -14.67 -16.86 -6.55
CA MET A 41 -13.46 -16.11 -6.21
C MET A 41 -12.81 -15.67 -7.53
N PRO A 42 -12.55 -14.37 -7.76
CA PRO A 42 -11.64 -14.01 -8.82
C PRO A 42 -10.30 -14.64 -8.48
N SER A 43 -9.86 -15.57 -9.32
CA SER A 43 -8.51 -16.12 -9.28
C SER A 43 -7.53 -14.96 -9.21
N ALA A 44 -6.58 -15.06 -8.28
CA ALA A 44 -5.49 -14.10 -8.15
C ALA A 44 -4.91 -13.84 -9.54
N VAL A 45 -5.04 -12.59 -10.01
CA VAL A 45 -4.29 -12.11 -11.15
C VAL A 45 -2.82 -12.26 -10.76
N GLU A 46 -2.13 -13.20 -11.40
CA GLU A 46 -0.67 -13.28 -11.36
C GLU A 46 -0.11 -12.02 -12.01
N ALA A 47 0.03 -10.98 -11.21
CA ALA A 47 0.73 -9.77 -11.57
C ALA A 47 2.22 -10.08 -11.63
N THR A 48 2.70 -10.58 -12.77
CA THR A 48 4.12 -10.63 -13.14
C THR A 48 4.66 -9.20 -13.29
N GLY A 49 4.69 -8.46 -12.19
CA GLY A 49 5.11 -7.07 -12.09
C GLY A 49 6.46 -6.93 -11.38
N ALA A 50 7.03 -5.72 -11.44
CA ALA A 50 8.29 -5.37 -10.79
C ALA A 50 8.36 -5.78 -9.30
N LEU A 51 7.22 -5.81 -8.59
CA LEU A 51 7.15 -6.23 -7.19
C LEU A 51 7.44 -7.73 -6.99
N ASP A 52 7.03 -8.60 -7.92
CA ASP A 52 7.38 -10.02 -7.87
C ASP A 52 8.85 -10.23 -8.22
N PHE A 53 9.41 -9.38 -9.07
CA PHE A 53 10.84 -9.32 -9.33
C PHE A 53 11.64 -8.97 -8.06
N PHE A 54 11.32 -7.86 -7.38
CA PHE A 54 12.02 -7.48 -6.15
C PHE A 54 11.91 -8.54 -5.05
N ARG A 55 10.77 -9.25 -4.97
CA ARG A 55 10.60 -10.39 -4.05
C ARG A 55 11.42 -11.61 -4.46
N ALA A 56 11.62 -11.85 -5.76
CA ALA A 56 12.47 -12.93 -6.24
C ALA A 56 13.94 -12.60 -5.98
N ASP A 57 14.43 -11.41 -6.34
CA ASP A 57 15.81 -10.95 -6.09
C ASP A 57 16.15 -10.98 -4.59
N ALA A 58 15.24 -10.54 -3.72
CA ALA A 58 15.40 -10.64 -2.27
C ALA A 58 15.60 -12.07 -1.74
N ARG A 59 15.12 -13.10 -2.45
CA ARG A 59 15.33 -14.52 -2.09
C ARG A 59 16.69 -15.05 -2.55
N HIS A 60 17.37 -14.37 -3.48
CA HIS A 60 18.69 -14.78 -3.97
C HIS A 60 19.85 -14.20 -3.13
N ALA A 61 19.57 -13.26 -2.23
CA ALA A 61 20.56 -12.68 -1.31
C ALA A 61 20.64 -13.43 0.04
N ALA A 62 21.30 -14.59 0.04
CA ALA A 62 22.21 -15.04 1.11
C ALA A 62 22.83 -16.40 0.72
N PRO A 63 24.17 -16.54 0.60
CA PRO A 63 24.76 -17.84 0.89
C PRO A 63 24.43 -18.16 2.34
N GLN A 64 23.79 -19.32 2.56
CA GLN A 64 23.65 -19.90 3.89
C GLN A 64 25.04 -19.90 4.52
N ARG A 65 25.19 -19.18 5.65
CA ARG A 65 26.35 -19.34 6.53
C ARG A 65 26.38 -20.81 6.93
N VAL A 66 27.30 -21.55 6.33
CA VAL A 66 27.67 -22.89 6.76
C VAL A 66 28.19 -22.76 8.20
N ASN A 67 27.66 -23.60 9.09
CA ASN A 67 28.04 -23.82 10.49
C ASN A 67 27.45 -22.87 11.55
N ALA A 68 26.25 -23.19 12.01
CA ALA A 68 25.92 -23.10 13.43
C ALA A 68 25.46 -24.51 13.88
N PRO A 69 26.04 -25.10 14.95
CA PRO A 69 25.57 -26.37 15.47
C PRO A 69 24.15 -26.21 16.01
N GLY A 70 23.26 -27.12 15.60
CA GLY A 70 21.86 -27.10 16.01
C GLY A 70 21.69 -27.49 17.49
N PRO A 71 20.67 -26.95 18.18
CA PRO A 71 20.24 -27.50 19.47
C PRO A 71 19.58 -28.87 19.26
N VAL A 72 19.95 -29.78 20.15
CA VAL A 72 19.55 -31.18 20.22
C VAL A 72 18.12 -31.39 20.73
N GLU A 73 17.66 -32.62 20.52
CA GLU A 73 16.58 -33.35 21.19
C GLU A 73 15.18 -33.35 20.55
N SER A 74 15.00 -34.39 19.72
CA SER A 74 13.74 -35.09 19.44
C SER A 74 12.99 -35.48 20.71
N LEU A 75 11.67 -35.22 20.73
CA LEU A 75 10.73 -35.96 21.56
C LEU A 75 9.45 -36.28 20.75
N PHE A 76 9.32 -37.58 20.44
CA PHE A 76 8.14 -38.34 20.01
C PHE A 76 7.79 -38.42 18.50
N GLY A 77 7.93 -39.66 17.97
CA GLY A 77 7.04 -40.23 16.94
C GLY A 77 7.74 -40.88 15.74
N GLN A 78 7.92 -42.20 15.77
CA GLN A 78 8.67 -43.01 14.80
C GLN A 78 7.92 -43.35 13.46
N PRO A 79 8.33 -44.33 12.63
CA PRO A 79 8.69 -44.11 11.22
C PRO A 79 7.70 -44.73 10.23
N GLN A 80 7.46 -44.09 9.08
CA GLN A 80 6.86 -44.80 7.94
C GLN A 80 7.87 -44.99 6.82
N ARG A 81 8.09 -46.28 6.51
CA ARG A 81 8.93 -46.80 5.45
C ARG A 81 8.48 -46.24 4.09
N VAL A 82 9.42 -45.69 3.36
CA VAL A 82 9.31 -45.40 1.94
C VAL A 82 9.38 -46.73 1.16
N LEU A 83 8.45 -46.92 0.23
CA LEU A 83 8.61 -47.84 -0.90
C LEU A 83 8.53 -47.00 -2.20
N PRO A 84 9.42 -47.21 -3.20
CA PRO A 84 9.43 -46.40 -4.41
C PRO A 84 8.48 -46.96 -5.48
N THR A 85 7.64 -46.10 -6.05
CA THR A 85 6.93 -46.35 -7.31
C THR A 85 7.45 -45.41 -8.40
N ALA A 86 7.59 -45.99 -9.59
CA ALA A 86 8.24 -45.49 -10.79
C ALA A 86 7.46 -44.35 -11.50
N PRO A 87 8.05 -43.70 -12.53
CA PRO A 87 7.61 -42.40 -13.03
C PRO A 87 6.43 -42.52 -14.01
N THR A 88 5.41 -41.70 -13.81
CA THR A 88 4.41 -41.40 -14.84
C THR A 88 4.78 -40.09 -15.56
N THR A 89 4.81 -40.18 -16.88
CA THR A 89 5.00 -39.11 -17.85
C THR A 89 4.06 -37.91 -17.61
N PRO A 90 4.53 -36.65 -17.69
CA PRO A 90 3.63 -35.51 -17.79
C PRO A 90 3.14 -35.36 -19.25
N GLU A 91 1.85 -35.54 -19.46
CA GLU A 91 1.16 -35.16 -20.69
C GLU A 91 1.27 -33.64 -20.89
N ALA A 92 1.61 -33.26 -22.13
CA ALA A 92 1.71 -31.89 -22.58
C ALA A 92 0.34 -31.20 -22.55
N SER A 93 0.13 -30.33 -21.57
CA SER A 93 -0.94 -29.33 -21.63
C SER A 93 -0.48 -28.18 -22.52
N THR A 94 -0.91 -28.20 -23.78
CA THR A 94 -0.86 -27.06 -24.71
C THR A 94 -1.75 -25.95 -24.19
N SER A 95 -1.23 -25.14 -23.26
CA SER A 95 -1.80 -23.84 -22.94
C SER A 95 -1.65 -22.93 -24.16
N SER A 96 -2.75 -22.75 -24.89
CA SER A 96 -2.90 -21.76 -25.94
C SER A 96 -2.68 -20.36 -25.33
N ARG A 97 -1.41 -19.90 -25.38
CA ARG A 97 -1.01 -18.54 -25.03
C ARG A 97 -1.63 -17.61 -26.08
N ARG A 98 -2.79 -17.05 -25.75
CA ARG A 98 -3.38 -15.96 -26.55
C ARG A 98 -2.42 -14.77 -26.47
N PRO A 99 -1.86 -14.26 -27.57
CA PRO A 99 -0.91 -13.16 -27.51
C PRO A 99 -1.60 -11.95 -26.89
N ALA A 100 -0.92 -11.33 -25.91
CA ALA A 100 -1.33 -10.04 -25.38
C ALA A 100 -1.45 -9.06 -26.56
N ARG A 101 -2.57 -8.36 -26.65
CA ARG A 101 -2.76 -7.36 -27.70
C ARG A 101 -1.71 -6.28 -27.47
N VAL A 102 -0.65 -6.29 -28.28
CA VAL A 102 0.26 -5.16 -28.43
C VAL A 102 -0.62 -3.96 -28.74
N ALA A 103 -0.67 -2.99 -27.84
CA ALA A 103 -1.41 -1.76 -28.09
C ALA A 103 -0.86 -1.15 -29.39
N ALA A 104 -1.74 -0.94 -30.37
CA ALA A 104 -1.36 -0.32 -31.64
C ALA A 104 -0.68 1.02 -31.35
N GLY A 105 0.64 1.11 -31.59
CA GLY A 105 1.46 2.28 -31.30
C GLY A 105 2.57 2.10 -30.26
N ALA A 106 2.71 0.94 -29.60
CA ALA A 106 3.84 0.69 -28.70
C ALA A 106 5.16 0.67 -29.49
N ALA A 107 6.13 1.50 -29.08
CA ALA A 107 7.47 1.55 -29.67
C ALA A 107 8.36 0.37 -29.24
N GLY A 108 7.85 -0.50 -28.37
CA GLY A 108 8.50 -1.70 -27.88
C GLY A 108 8.27 -1.88 -26.38
N ARG A 109 9.10 -2.73 -25.76
CA ARG A 109 9.21 -2.86 -24.31
C ARG A 109 10.65 -2.62 -23.90
N THR A 110 10.83 -1.98 -22.76
CA THR A 110 12.16 -1.74 -22.20
C THR A 110 12.49 -2.77 -21.12
N MET A 111 13.72 -3.25 -21.15
CA MET A 111 14.27 -4.27 -20.28
C MET A 111 15.53 -3.70 -19.62
N CYS A 112 15.57 -3.68 -18.30
CA CYS A 112 16.76 -3.31 -17.55
C CYS A 112 17.64 -4.54 -17.38
N VAL A 113 18.91 -4.46 -17.77
CA VAL A 113 19.88 -5.56 -17.68
C VAL A 113 20.97 -5.18 -16.69
N ARG A 114 21.25 -6.06 -15.75
CA ARG A 114 22.38 -5.98 -14.83
C ARG A 114 23.64 -6.50 -15.53
N MET A 115 24.66 -5.65 -15.61
CA MET A 115 25.84 -5.88 -16.45
C MET A 115 26.88 -6.83 -15.83
N CYS A 116 26.77 -7.13 -14.53
CA CYS A 116 27.69 -8.05 -13.84
C CYS A 116 27.30 -9.54 -13.97
N ASP A 117 26.02 -9.88 -14.17
CA ASP A 117 25.55 -11.28 -14.29
C ASP A 117 24.53 -11.52 -15.42
N GLY A 118 24.19 -10.47 -16.16
CA GLY A 118 23.22 -10.51 -17.25
C GLY A 118 21.78 -10.71 -16.78
N TYR A 119 21.46 -10.58 -15.50
CA TYR A 119 20.08 -10.62 -15.03
C TYR A 119 19.25 -9.50 -15.69
N TYR A 120 17.97 -9.73 -15.97
CA TYR A 120 17.10 -8.68 -16.53
C TYR A 120 15.69 -8.66 -15.94
N PHE A 121 15.10 -7.47 -15.93
CA PHE A 121 13.70 -7.25 -15.54
C PHE A 121 13.02 -6.23 -16.47
N PRO A 122 11.71 -6.34 -16.69
CA PRO A 122 10.98 -5.36 -17.50
C PRO A 122 10.85 -4.03 -16.75
N VAL A 123 11.13 -2.92 -17.43
CA VAL A 123 10.85 -1.57 -16.93
C VAL A 123 9.42 -1.17 -17.28
N GLY A 124 9.02 -1.42 -18.53
CA GLY A 124 7.68 -1.12 -19.01
C GLY A 124 7.58 -1.04 -20.53
N ASP A 125 6.35 -0.87 -21.02
CA ASP A 125 6.09 -0.64 -22.43
C ASP A 125 6.47 0.79 -22.83
N LEU A 126 7.13 0.95 -23.98
CA LEU A 126 7.62 2.23 -24.46
C LEU A 126 6.54 2.89 -25.33
N ALA A 127 6.03 4.05 -24.90
CA ALA A 127 5.07 4.81 -25.69
C ALA A 127 5.75 5.54 -26.86
N SER A 128 6.93 6.12 -26.62
CA SER A 128 7.75 6.77 -27.64
C SER A 128 9.24 6.74 -27.27
N SER A 129 10.12 7.03 -28.24
CA SER A 129 11.56 7.14 -27.97
C SER A 129 11.93 8.27 -26.99
N ARG A 130 11.03 9.25 -26.79
CA ARG A 130 11.22 10.34 -25.82
C ARG A 130 11.18 9.86 -24.36
N ASP A 131 10.61 8.69 -24.11
CA ASP A 131 10.49 8.11 -22.78
C ASP A 131 11.76 7.33 -22.37
N LEU A 132 12.68 7.08 -23.31
CA LEU A 132 13.91 6.31 -23.06
C LEU A 132 14.75 6.87 -21.88
N PRO A 133 14.98 8.20 -21.74
CA PRO A 133 15.71 8.72 -20.59
C PRO A 133 15.02 8.43 -19.25
N LEU A 134 13.68 8.53 -19.20
CA LEU A 134 12.91 8.22 -17.99
C LEU A 134 12.99 6.72 -17.65
N HIS A 135 12.93 5.86 -18.66
CA HIS A 135 13.06 4.42 -18.50
C HIS A 135 14.47 4.01 -18.07
N ASP A 136 15.50 4.70 -18.56
CA ASP A 136 16.89 4.48 -18.14
C ASP A 136 17.11 4.90 -16.68
N LEU A 137 16.59 6.07 -16.28
CA LEU A 137 16.57 6.49 -14.87
C LEU A 137 15.83 5.47 -14.00
N SER A 138 14.70 4.95 -14.46
CA SER A 138 13.93 3.93 -13.74
C SER A 138 14.68 2.60 -13.63
N CYS A 139 15.42 2.21 -14.67
CA CYS A 139 16.29 1.02 -14.67
C CYS A 139 17.39 1.16 -13.60
N ASN A 140 18.09 2.30 -13.59
CA ASN A 140 19.15 2.57 -12.61
C ASN A 140 18.61 2.67 -11.18
N ALA A 141 17.49 3.36 -10.98
CA ALA A 141 16.83 3.46 -9.68
C ALA A 141 16.29 2.11 -9.18
N GLY A 142 15.90 1.21 -10.09
CA GLY A 142 15.45 -0.14 -9.76
C GLY A 142 16.59 -1.08 -9.34
N CYS A 143 17.85 -0.73 -9.60
CA CYS A 143 18.98 -1.60 -9.25
C CYS A 143 20.22 -0.79 -8.84
N PRO A 144 20.16 0.01 -7.77
CA PRO A 144 21.25 0.90 -7.37
C PRO A 144 22.51 0.15 -6.91
N GLY A 145 22.37 -1.11 -6.48
CA GLY A 145 23.49 -1.94 -6.01
C GLY A 145 24.37 -2.55 -7.10
N ALA A 146 24.03 -2.39 -8.38
CA ALA A 146 24.78 -3.00 -9.48
C ALA A 146 24.76 -2.13 -10.75
N PRO A 147 25.78 -2.24 -11.63
CA PRO A 147 25.77 -1.54 -12.90
C PRO A 147 24.66 -2.08 -13.80
N THR A 148 23.77 -1.21 -14.25
CA THR A 148 22.67 -1.55 -15.16
C THR A 148 22.77 -0.85 -16.51
N LYS A 149 22.05 -1.40 -17.49
CA LYS A 149 21.90 -0.82 -18.82
C LYS A 149 20.51 -1.12 -19.37
N LEU A 150 19.90 -0.11 -20.00
CA LEU A 150 18.59 -0.25 -20.63
C LEU A 150 18.72 -0.88 -22.03
N PHE A 151 17.88 -1.89 -22.29
CA PHE A 151 17.70 -2.52 -23.60
C PHE A 151 16.25 -2.36 -24.05
N VAL A 152 16.03 -2.28 -25.35
CA VAL A 152 14.71 -2.18 -25.98
C VAL A 152 14.43 -3.45 -26.77
N LEU A 153 13.31 -4.07 -26.45
CA LEU A 153 12.70 -5.17 -27.16
C LEU A 153 11.72 -4.60 -28.19
N ALA A 154 11.87 -4.97 -29.45
CA ALA A 154 11.04 -4.44 -30.53
C ALA A 154 9.56 -4.88 -30.36
N PRO A 155 8.59 -4.14 -30.93
CA PRO A 155 7.19 -4.53 -30.87
C PRO A 155 6.96 -5.94 -31.43
N GLY A 156 6.31 -6.81 -30.64
CA GLY A 156 6.02 -8.20 -31.04
C GLY A 156 7.13 -9.20 -30.75
N GLU A 157 8.32 -8.76 -30.35
CA GLU A 157 9.38 -9.63 -29.86
C GLU A 157 9.12 -10.01 -28.40
N GLU A 158 9.36 -11.28 -28.06
CA GLU A 158 9.29 -11.77 -26.66
C GLU A 158 10.66 -12.23 -26.15
N ASP A 159 11.61 -12.56 -27.04
CA ASP A 159 12.92 -13.07 -26.66
C ASP A 159 13.91 -11.92 -26.40
N ILE A 160 14.37 -11.84 -25.16
CA ILE A 160 15.39 -10.90 -24.70
C ILE A 160 16.68 -10.94 -25.55
N SER A 161 17.01 -12.07 -26.19
CA SER A 161 18.21 -12.19 -27.03
C SER A 161 18.27 -11.14 -28.16
N SER A 162 17.10 -10.72 -28.64
CA SER A 162 16.91 -9.72 -29.69
C SER A 162 16.98 -8.28 -29.19
N ALA A 163 16.88 -8.05 -27.87
CA ALA A 163 16.81 -6.72 -27.28
C ALA A 163 18.11 -5.95 -27.52
N ARG A 164 18.00 -4.64 -27.79
CA ARG A 164 19.12 -3.78 -28.15
C ARG A 164 19.25 -2.57 -27.24
N ALA A 165 20.45 -2.28 -26.79
CA ALA A 165 20.75 -1.04 -26.10
C ALA A 165 20.90 0.14 -27.09
N ALA A 166 20.96 1.36 -26.57
CA ALA A 166 21.06 2.59 -27.37
C ALA A 166 22.32 2.64 -28.26
N ASP A 167 23.39 1.95 -27.86
CA ASP A 167 24.63 1.81 -28.63
C ASP A 167 24.60 0.65 -29.65
N GLY A 168 23.45 -0.02 -29.79
CA GLY A 168 23.23 -1.11 -30.75
C GLY A 168 23.63 -2.50 -30.26
N MET A 169 24.27 -2.61 -29.09
CA MET A 169 24.63 -3.89 -28.46
C MET A 169 23.37 -4.72 -28.22
N ARG A 170 23.38 -6.00 -28.63
CA ARG A 170 22.28 -6.91 -28.25
C ARG A 170 22.55 -7.48 -26.87
N TYR A 171 21.48 -7.83 -26.17
CA TYR A 171 21.59 -8.53 -24.88
C TYR A 171 22.39 -9.83 -25.00
N ALA A 172 22.20 -10.59 -26.07
CA ALA A 172 22.96 -11.82 -26.32
C ALA A 172 24.47 -11.61 -26.51
N ASP A 173 24.90 -10.38 -26.83
CA ASP A 173 26.31 -10.03 -26.99
C ASP A 173 26.94 -9.49 -25.68
N VAL A 174 26.16 -9.38 -24.59
CA VAL A 174 26.68 -9.00 -23.27
C VAL A 174 27.58 -10.13 -22.76
N PRO A 175 28.82 -9.86 -22.30
CA PRO A 175 29.75 -10.92 -21.86
C PRO A 175 29.17 -11.87 -20.80
N MET A 176 28.34 -11.35 -19.91
CA MET A 176 27.70 -12.10 -18.83
C MET A 176 26.24 -12.47 -19.13
N ALA A 177 25.76 -12.35 -20.38
CA ALA A 177 24.36 -12.66 -20.69
C ALA A 177 23.98 -14.06 -20.19
N TYR A 178 22.77 -14.18 -19.63
CA TYR A 178 22.24 -15.43 -19.07
C TYR A 178 23.01 -16.06 -17.88
N SER A 179 24.10 -15.46 -17.39
CA SER A 179 24.93 -16.06 -16.32
C SER A 179 24.13 -16.28 -15.03
N TYR A 180 23.22 -15.35 -14.72
CA TYR A 180 22.27 -15.42 -13.59
C TYR A 180 21.43 -16.71 -13.55
N ARG A 181 21.30 -17.42 -14.68
CA ARG A 181 20.52 -18.67 -14.75
C ARG A 181 21.27 -19.88 -14.18
N THR A 182 22.59 -19.80 -14.10
CA THR A 182 23.46 -20.93 -13.72
C THR A 182 24.28 -20.67 -12.47
N SER A 183 24.52 -19.40 -12.16
CA SER A 183 25.29 -18.98 -10.99
C SER A 183 24.74 -17.68 -10.42
N THR A 184 24.83 -17.55 -9.09
CA THR A 184 24.48 -16.31 -8.38
C THR A 184 25.77 -15.68 -7.87
N ASP A 185 26.01 -14.43 -8.27
CA ASP A 185 27.12 -13.65 -7.73
C ASP A 185 26.60 -12.80 -6.55
N ALA A 186 27.06 -13.11 -5.34
CA ALA A 186 26.67 -12.40 -4.13
C ALA A 186 27.12 -10.92 -4.11
N THR A 187 28.04 -10.53 -5.00
CA THR A 187 28.49 -9.14 -5.17
C THR A 187 27.69 -8.38 -6.22
N CYS A 188 26.82 -9.05 -6.97
CA CYS A 188 26.01 -8.50 -8.06
C CYS A 188 24.52 -8.59 -7.69
N SER A 189 24.02 -7.64 -6.90
CA SER A 189 22.60 -7.55 -6.49
C SER A 189 22.07 -6.12 -6.65
N CYS A 190 20.77 -5.99 -6.89
CA CYS A 190 20.11 -4.69 -6.89
C CYS A 190 20.04 -4.08 -5.49
N GLN A 191 20.04 -4.93 -4.47
CA GLN A 191 20.14 -4.54 -3.08
C GLN A 191 21.61 -4.27 -2.76
N GLY A 192 21.94 -3.02 -2.41
CA GLY A 192 23.27 -2.70 -1.91
C GLY A 192 23.61 -3.55 -0.67
N PRO A 193 24.89 -3.72 -0.33
CA PRO A 193 25.36 -4.63 0.73
C PRO A 193 24.71 -4.43 2.11
N ASN A 194 24.04 -3.29 2.35
CA ASN A 194 23.34 -2.97 3.59
C ASN A 194 21.88 -2.47 3.41
N GLN A 195 21.28 -2.60 2.22
CA GLN A 195 19.91 -2.13 1.93
C GLN A 195 18.98 -3.30 1.60
N ARG A 196 18.32 -3.84 2.63
CA ARG A 196 17.28 -4.89 2.46
C ARG A 196 15.90 -4.32 2.11
N VAL A 197 15.77 -3.00 2.17
CA VAL A 197 14.57 -2.24 1.84
C VAL A 197 15.07 -1.07 0.99
N ALA A 198 14.45 -0.83 -0.17
CA ALA A 198 14.74 0.37 -0.94
C ALA A 198 14.54 1.59 -0.02
N ASP A 199 15.52 2.49 -0.01
CA ASP A 199 15.38 3.74 0.74
C ASP A 199 14.07 4.41 0.34
N ARG A 200 13.31 4.91 1.31
CA ARG A 200 12.06 5.63 1.00
C ARG A 200 12.44 6.82 0.13
N LEU A 201 12.04 6.78 -1.15
CA LEU A 201 12.22 7.91 -2.05
C LEU A 201 11.45 9.09 -1.46
N ASP A 202 12.17 10.16 -1.16
CA ASP A 202 11.54 11.43 -0.79
C ASP A 202 10.70 11.89 -1.99
N MET A 203 9.44 12.25 -1.72
CA MET A 203 8.49 12.70 -2.74
C MET A 203 9.05 13.84 -3.59
N ARG A 204 9.97 14.64 -3.04
CA ARG A 204 10.62 15.74 -3.76
C ARG A 204 11.57 15.32 -4.87
N HIS A 205 11.93 14.05 -4.91
CA HIS A 205 12.81 13.46 -5.92
C HIS A 205 12.08 12.47 -6.82
N ASP A 206 10.75 12.32 -6.66
CA ASP A 206 9.96 11.43 -7.48
C ASP A 206 9.60 12.06 -8.84
N MET A 207 10.49 11.89 -9.82
CA MET A 207 10.30 12.38 -11.18
C MET A 207 9.10 11.74 -11.92
N THR A 208 8.40 10.77 -11.32
CA THR A 208 7.20 10.18 -11.90
C THR A 208 5.93 10.96 -11.57
N LEU A 209 5.98 11.85 -10.58
CA LEU A 209 4.82 12.62 -10.13
C LEU A 209 4.27 13.53 -11.24
N ARG A 210 2.97 13.40 -11.46
CA ARG A 210 2.18 14.22 -12.37
C ARG A 210 1.11 14.98 -11.63
N ARG A 211 0.76 16.16 -12.13
CA ARG A 211 -0.25 17.00 -11.52
C ARG A 211 -1.57 16.23 -11.33
N GLY A 212 -2.04 16.20 -10.08
CA GLY A 212 -3.25 15.48 -9.68
C GLY A 212 -2.99 14.12 -9.03
N ASP A 213 -1.74 13.65 -9.02
CA ASP A 213 -1.37 12.44 -8.29
C ASP A 213 -1.58 12.61 -6.78
N ILE A 214 -2.02 11.53 -6.14
CA ILE A 214 -2.28 11.47 -4.71
C ILE A 214 -1.15 10.66 -4.07
N VAL A 215 -0.38 11.31 -3.18
CA VAL A 215 0.74 10.71 -2.47
C VAL A 215 0.35 10.46 -1.02
N VAL A 216 0.46 9.21 -0.56
CA VAL A 216 0.09 8.82 0.80
C VAL A 216 1.32 8.92 1.69
N THR A 217 1.26 9.84 2.66
CA THR A 217 2.33 10.03 3.66
C THR A 217 1.88 9.58 5.04
N ASN A 218 2.79 9.64 6.01
CA ASN A 218 2.46 9.37 7.42
C ASN A 218 1.57 10.46 8.02
N GLU A 219 1.64 11.69 7.50
CA GLU A 219 0.82 12.84 7.94
C GLU A 219 -0.54 12.87 7.25
N GLY A 220 -0.73 12.04 6.22
CA GLY A 220 -1.96 11.94 5.45
C GLY A 220 -1.74 11.99 3.94
N PRO A 221 -2.83 11.87 3.17
CA PRO A 221 -2.78 11.97 1.72
C PRO A 221 -2.57 13.42 1.28
N LEU A 222 -1.60 13.62 0.39
CA LEU A 222 -1.27 14.86 -0.28
C LEU A 222 -1.61 14.76 -1.76
N VAL A 223 -1.90 15.88 -2.40
CA VAL A 223 -2.20 15.98 -3.83
C VAL A 223 -1.16 16.85 -4.49
N TYR A 224 -0.48 16.32 -5.49
CA TYR A 224 0.57 17.02 -6.21
C TYR A 224 -0.03 18.04 -7.20
N ARG A 225 0.46 19.27 -7.15
CA ARG A 225 0.02 20.42 -7.98
C ARG A 225 1.11 21.04 -8.82
N GLY A 226 2.36 20.59 -8.64
CA GLY A 226 3.53 21.12 -9.29
C GLY A 226 3.57 20.84 -10.80
N ARG A 227 4.78 20.96 -11.34
CA ARG A 227 5.07 20.64 -12.73
C ARG A 227 5.41 19.16 -12.86
N ASP A 228 4.91 18.49 -13.90
CA ASP A 228 5.17 17.07 -14.12
C ASP A 228 6.68 16.77 -14.13
N GLY A 229 7.09 15.78 -13.34
CA GLY A 229 8.47 15.32 -13.23
C GLY A 229 9.46 16.28 -12.57
N GLN A 230 8.98 17.35 -11.92
CA GLN A 230 9.83 18.31 -11.19
C GLN A 230 9.27 18.66 -9.79
N PRO A 231 9.13 17.70 -8.86
CA PRO A 231 8.51 17.95 -7.55
C PRO A 231 9.46 18.57 -6.51
N GLU A 232 10.27 19.57 -6.85
CA GLU A 232 11.33 20.05 -5.94
C GLU A 232 10.80 20.82 -4.71
N GLU A 233 9.61 21.43 -4.81
CA GLU A 233 9.05 22.29 -3.76
C GLU A 233 7.95 21.61 -2.93
N LEU A 234 8.05 21.67 -1.60
CA LEU A 234 6.99 21.18 -0.69
C LEU A 234 5.65 21.92 -0.89
N ALA A 235 5.70 23.15 -1.39
CA ALA A 235 4.51 23.97 -1.67
C ALA A 235 3.59 23.39 -2.76
N ASP A 236 4.11 22.48 -3.58
CA ASP A 236 3.36 21.77 -4.62
C ASP A 236 2.47 20.66 -4.07
N PHE A 237 2.64 20.29 -2.81
CA PHE A 237 1.85 19.24 -2.16
C PHE A 237 0.76 19.87 -1.30
N ARG A 238 -0.50 19.57 -1.63
CA ARG A 238 -1.65 20.08 -0.89
C ARG A 238 -2.34 18.98 -0.10
N PRO A 239 -2.75 19.21 1.16
CA PRO A 239 -3.57 18.27 1.91
C PRO A 239 -4.78 17.85 1.07
N PHE A 240 -5.08 16.55 1.05
CA PHE A 240 -6.19 16.01 0.25
C PHE A 240 -7.50 16.76 0.50
N GLY A 241 -7.78 17.09 1.78
CA GLY A 241 -8.96 17.84 2.23
C GLY A 241 -9.09 19.25 1.65
N GLU A 242 -7.99 19.88 1.25
CA GLU A 242 -7.94 21.26 0.72
C GLU A 242 -7.77 21.29 -0.80
N ALA A 243 -7.33 20.18 -1.39
CA ALA A 243 -7.03 20.08 -2.80
C ALA A 243 -8.30 20.18 -3.68
N GLN A 244 -8.33 21.15 -4.59
CA GLN A 244 -9.39 21.36 -5.58
C GLN A 244 -9.43 20.27 -6.67
N MET A 245 -10.41 19.37 -6.63
CA MET A 245 -10.56 18.28 -7.60
C MET A 245 -12.04 17.98 -7.86
N ALA A 246 -12.33 17.24 -8.93
CA ALA A 246 -13.69 16.80 -9.22
C ALA A 246 -14.24 15.94 -8.07
N SER A 247 -15.50 16.14 -7.70
CA SER A 247 -16.17 15.41 -6.60
C SER A 247 -16.11 13.90 -6.79
N ALA A 248 -16.34 13.40 -8.01
CA ALA A 248 -16.26 11.99 -8.33
C ALA A 248 -14.85 11.39 -8.13
N LEU A 249 -13.79 12.15 -8.43
CA LEU A 249 -12.42 11.71 -8.18
C LEU A 249 -12.13 11.68 -6.68
N ARG A 250 -12.62 12.69 -5.95
CA ARG A 250 -12.49 12.76 -4.49
C ARG A 250 -13.16 11.57 -3.81
N GLU A 251 -14.38 11.26 -4.18
CA GLU A 251 -15.14 10.11 -3.67
C GLU A 251 -14.42 8.79 -3.96
N LYS A 252 -13.92 8.61 -5.19
CA LYS A 252 -13.19 7.40 -5.58
C LYS A 252 -11.86 7.26 -4.83
N ALA A 253 -11.15 8.37 -4.62
CA ALA A 253 -9.91 8.37 -3.84
C ALA A 253 -10.19 8.05 -2.37
N ASP A 254 -11.23 8.67 -1.80
CA ASP A 254 -11.65 8.41 -0.42
C ASP A 254 -12.06 6.96 -0.21
N ALA A 255 -12.86 6.39 -1.12
CA ALA A 255 -13.27 4.98 -1.06
C ALA A 255 -12.09 3.99 -1.15
N ARG A 256 -11.02 4.35 -1.87
CA ARG A 256 -9.82 3.50 -2.02
C ARG A 256 -8.83 3.64 -0.86
N LEU A 257 -8.69 4.87 -0.35
CA LEU A 257 -7.69 5.20 0.66
C LEU A 257 -8.26 5.19 2.09
N GLY A 258 -9.59 5.17 2.23
CA GLY A 258 -10.28 5.18 3.51
C GLY A 258 -10.03 6.46 4.32
N ILE A 259 -9.95 7.63 3.66
CA ILE A 259 -9.47 8.87 4.28
C ILE A 259 -10.49 9.38 5.32
N SER A 260 -11.75 9.49 4.92
CA SER A 260 -12.85 9.89 5.79
C SER A 260 -13.11 8.88 6.90
N ALA A 261 -13.03 7.59 6.59
CA ALA A 261 -13.20 6.51 7.56
C ALA A 261 -12.10 6.54 8.64
N ARG A 262 -10.84 6.72 8.26
CA ARG A 262 -9.72 6.87 9.22
C ARG A 262 -9.90 8.11 10.09
N LYS A 263 -10.23 9.24 9.48
CA LYS A 263 -10.49 10.48 10.23
C LYS A 263 -11.62 10.32 11.25
N ALA A 264 -12.72 9.66 10.87
CA ALA A 264 -13.84 9.42 11.77
C ALA A 264 -13.45 8.55 12.98
N ILE A 265 -12.58 7.55 12.77
CA ILE A 265 -12.06 6.71 13.86
C ILE A 265 -11.15 7.53 14.78
N GLU A 266 -10.26 8.37 14.22
CA GLU A 266 -9.38 9.25 15.00
C GLU A 266 -10.19 10.26 15.83
N ASP A 267 -11.19 10.89 15.23
CA ASP A 267 -12.07 11.85 15.90
C ASP A 267 -12.86 11.16 17.04
N ALA A 268 -13.39 9.96 16.80
CA ALA A 268 -14.10 9.17 17.83
C ALA A 268 -13.17 8.77 18.99
N PHE A 269 -11.94 8.35 18.69
CA PHE A 269 -10.95 8.02 19.72
C PHE A 269 -10.54 9.26 20.53
N ALA A 270 -10.38 10.41 19.87
CA ALA A 270 -10.07 11.67 20.54
C ALA A 270 -11.22 12.11 21.47
N GLU A 271 -12.47 11.94 21.04
CA GLU A 271 -13.65 12.21 21.85
C GLU A 271 -13.73 11.29 23.07
N GLU A 272 -13.53 9.98 22.89
CA GLU A 272 -13.50 9.02 23.99
C GLU A 272 -12.41 9.34 25.01
N ASN A 273 -11.19 9.66 24.53
CA ASN A 273 -10.09 10.00 25.41
C ASN A 273 -10.35 11.32 26.17
N ARG A 274 -10.98 12.32 25.53
CA ARG A 274 -11.41 13.54 26.19
C ARG A 274 -12.41 13.26 27.31
N LEU A 275 -13.45 12.47 27.04
CA LEU A 275 -14.44 12.09 28.06
C LEU A 275 -13.80 11.34 29.24
N ARG A 276 -12.80 10.49 28.96
CA ARG A 276 -12.07 9.76 29.99
C ARG A 276 -11.24 10.68 30.88
N VAL A 277 -10.63 11.72 30.31
CA VAL A 277 -9.91 12.75 31.07
C VAL A 277 -10.88 13.57 31.92
N ASP A 278 -11.99 14.04 31.33
CA ASP A 278 -13.01 14.80 32.05
C ASP A 278 -13.59 14.00 33.24
N MET A 279 -13.86 12.70 33.07
CA MET A 279 -14.28 11.85 34.19
C MET A 279 -13.20 11.67 35.28
N ALA A 280 -11.93 11.58 34.89
CA ALA A 280 -10.85 11.48 35.87
C ALA A 280 -10.72 12.77 36.69
N GLU A 281 -10.88 13.94 36.05
CA GLU A 281 -10.85 15.24 36.74
C GLU A 281 -12.05 15.44 37.68
N MET A 282 -13.25 14.97 37.30
CA MET A 282 -14.42 14.96 38.19
C MET A 282 -14.20 14.06 39.41
N ASN A 283 -13.63 12.86 39.23
CA ASN A 283 -13.35 11.94 40.34
C ASN A 283 -12.34 12.55 41.34
N VAL A 284 -11.33 13.29 40.87
CA VAL A 284 -10.38 13.99 41.76
C VAL A 284 -11.07 15.11 42.51
N SER A 285 -11.93 15.88 41.85
CA SER A 285 -12.69 16.98 42.49
C SER A 285 -13.71 16.45 43.50
N GLU A 286 -14.32 15.28 43.27
CA GLU A 286 -15.21 14.62 44.22
C GLU A 286 -14.45 14.06 45.43
N MET A 287 -13.23 13.54 45.25
CA MET A 287 -12.35 13.18 46.37
C MET A 287 -12.00 14.39 47.25
N ASP A 288 -11.72 15.56 46.65
CA ASP A 288 -11.44 16.79 47.40
C ASP A 288 -12.69 17.34 48.12
N LEU A 289 -13.89 17.24 47.52
CA LEU A 289 -15.15 17.70 48.11
C LEU A 289 -15.71 16.75 49.18
N SER A 290 -15.43 15.45 49.08
CA SER A 290 -15.84 14.46 50.08
C SER A 290 -15.08 14.58 51.40
N GLY A 291 -14.09 15.47 51.49
CA GLY A 291 -13.42 15.78 52.75
C GLY A 291 -12.88 14.54 53.43
N THR A 292 -12.33 13.59 52.66
CA THR A 292 -11.47 12.56 53.24
C THR A 292 -10.15 13.22 53.62
N THR A 293 -10.20 14.02 54.69
CA THR A 293 -9.03 14.24 55.53
C THR A 293 -8.49 12.85 55.81
N ALA A 294 -7.30 12.56 55.28
CA ALA A 294 -6.50 11.48 55.82
C ALA A 294 -6.59 11.58 57.34
N PRO A 295 -6.88 10.50 58.08
CA PRO A 295 -6.90 10.59 59.52
C PRO A 295 -5.56 11.20 59.93
N ASP A 296 -5.60 12.32 60.64
CA ASP A 296 -4.44 12.89 61.30
C ASP A 296 -3.86 11.75 62.14
N LEU A 297 -2.84 11.08 61.59
CA LEU A 297 -1.98 10.20 62.35
C LEU A 297 -1.21 11.15 63.27
N ASN A 298 -1.84 11.43 64.40
CA ASN A 298 -1.25 12.17 65.49
C ASN A 298 0.07 11.46 65.83
N LEU A 299 1.18 12.17 65.67
CA LEU A 299 2.55 11.66 65.89
C LEU A 299 2.76 11.16 67.33
N ALA A 300 1.79 11.36 68.22
CA ALA A 300 1.74 10.79 69.55
C ALA A 300 1.39 9.28 69.60
N ASP A 301 0.66 8.74 68.61
CA ASP A 301 0.18 7.33 68.64
C ASP A 301 1.20 6.32 68.10
N LEU A 302 2.31 6.79 67.51
CA LEU A 302 3.43 5.95 67.05
C LEU A 302 4.53 5.77 68.12
N ALA A 303 4.37 6.34 69.32
CA ALA A 303 5.36 6.23 70.40
C ALA A 303 4.97 5.23 71.51
N ALA A 304 3.87 4.48 71.36
CA ALA A 304 3.36 3.59 72.41
C ALA A 304 3.18 2.12 72.00
N ARG A 305 3.88 1.63 70.97
CA ARG A 305 3.99 0.19 70.65
C ARG A 305 5.40 -0.21 70.30
#